data_AF-A0A846U636-F1
#
_entry.id   AF-A0A846U636-F1
#
_cell.length_a   1.000
_cell.length_b   1.000
_cell.length_c   1.000
_cell.angle_alpha   90.00
_cell.angle_beta   90.00
_cell.angle_gamma   90.00
#
_symmetry.space_group_name_H-M   'P 1'
#
loop_
_entity.id
_entity.type
_entity.pdbx_description
1 polymer ?
#
loop_
_entity_poly.entity_id
_entity_poly.type
_entity_poly.pdbx_seq_one_letter_code
_entity_poly.pdbx_strand_id
1 'polypeptide(L)'
;MANELKAGRTDDIAGSLAEYIDTAMKNEWKKTKGEDLPKGEGAQDRQILFAAIAQGMLKFLEDHRVDLVTTDDSGDSGLTTHHHAMAFTVGTYRDPLP
;
A
#
# COMPACT_ATOMS: atom_id res chain seq x y z
N MET A 1 -18.00 -7.45 6.39
CA MET A 1 -16.73 -8.16 6.12
C MET A 1 -15.69 -7.09 5.90
N ALA A 2 -14.61 -7.05 6.68
CA ALA A 2 -13.53 -6.08 6.45
C ALA A 2 -12.79 -6.53 5.18
N ASN A 3 -12.68 -5.65 4.18
CA ASN A 3 -11.82 -5.91 3.03
C ASN A 3 -10.38 -5.97 3.53
N GLU A 4 -9.74 -7.12 3.40
CA GLU A 4 -8.33 -7.28 3.74
C GLU A 4 -7.47 -6.38 2.85
N LEU A 5 -6.46 -5.73 3.45
CA LEU A 5 -5.47 -5.01 2.68
C LEU A 5 -4.57 -6.03 1.98
N LYS A 6 -4.40 -5.90 0.67
CA LYS A 6 -3.57 -6.78 -0.15
C LYS A 6 -2.27 -6.07 -0.52
N ALA A 7 -1.12 -6.64 -0.13
CA ALA A 7 0.18 -6.10 -0.51
C ALA A 7 0.44 -6.27 -2.02
N GLY A 8 0.16 -7.47 -2.53
CA GLY A 8 0.42 -7.85 -3.91
C GLY A 8 1.73 -8.63 -4.07
N ARG A 9 1.76 -9.49 -5.09
CA ARG A 9 2.92 -10.26 -5.52
C ARG A 9 3.12 -10.07 -7.02
N THR A 10 4.28 -10.43 -7.55
CA THR A 10 4.58 -10.31 -8.99
C THR A 10 3.63 -11.12 -9.87
N ASP A 11 3.09 -12.21 -9.35
CA ASP A 11 2.13 -13.10 -9.99
C ASP A 11 0.66 -12.76 -9.67
N ASP A 12 0.41 -11.84 -8.72
CA ASP A 12 -0.93 -11.41 -8.31
C ASP A 12 -0.91 -9.97 -7.79
N ILE A 13 -0.81 -9.02 -8.74
CA ILE A 13 -0.70 -7.59 -8.43
C ILE A 13 -2.06 -6.88 -8.44
N ALA A 14 -3.08 -7.43 -9.09
CA ALA A 14 -4.36 -6.76 -9.28
C ALA A 14 -5.09 -6.53 -7.94
N GLY A 15 -5.67 -5.34 -7.77
CA GLY A 15 -6.37 -4.92 -6.56
C GLY A 15 -5.48 -4.80 -5.33
N SER A 16 -4.17 -4.64 -5.50
CA SER A 16 -3.19 -4.62 -4.41
C SER A 16 -2.49 -3.27 -4.27
N LEU A 17 -1.90 -3.01 -3.09
CA LEU A 17 -1.08 -1.82 -2.87
C LEU A 17 0.07 -1.70 -3.90
N ALA A 18 0.66 -2.82 -4.33
CA ALA A 18 1.68 -2.81 -5.38
C ALA A 18 1.15 -2.30 -6.74
N GLU A 19 -0.13 -2.54 -7.09
CA GLU A 19 -0.74 -1.96 -8.30
C GLU A 19 -0.99 -0.45 -8.15
N TYR A 20 -1.39 -0.01 -6.96
CA TYR A 20 -1.50 1.43 -6.66
C TYR A 20 -0.15 2.13 -6.77
N ILE A 21 0.93 1.51 -6.30
CA ILE A 21 2.30 2.02 -6.44
C ILE A 21 2.73 2.04 -7.92
N ASP A 22 2.47 0.99 -8.70
CA ASP A 22 2.80 0.97 -10.15
C ASP A 22 2.04 2.06 -10.92
N THR A 23 0.77 2.29 -10.56
CA THR A 23 -0.04 3.37 -11.14
C THR A 23 0.51 4.75 -10.79
N ALA A 24 0.89 4.98 -9.53
CA ALA A 24 1.53 6.22 -9.10
C ALA A 24 2.85 6.45 -9.85
N MET A 25 3.68 5.42 -10.01
CA MET A 25 4.93 5.50 -10.76
C MET A 25 4.68 5.90 -12.22
N LYS A 26 3.69 5.30 -12.90
CA LYS A 26 3.36 5.66 -14.29
C LYS A 26 2.99 7.13 -14.42
N ASN A 27 2.19 7.64 -13.49
CA ASN A 27 1.75 9.02 -13.48
C ASN A 27 2.93 9.99 -13.27
N GLU A 28 3.75 9.74 -12.25
CA GLU A 28 4.91 10.58 -11.94
C GLU A 28 5.98 10.52 -13.04
N TRP A 29 6.22 9.33 -13.62
CA TRP A 29 7.13 9.19 -14.76
C TRP A 29 6.66 10.02 -15.94
N LYS A 30 5.40 9.88 -16.35
CA LYS A 30 4.85 10.64 -17.48
C LYS A 30 4.89 12.14 -17.25
N LYS A 31 4.55 12.58 -16.04
CA LYS A 31 4.61 13.99 -15.66
C LYS A 31 6.04 14.54 -15.71
N THR A 32 7.03 13.75 -15.31
CA THR A 32 8.43 14.18 -15.19
C THR A 32 9.21 14.06 -16.50
N LYS A 33 8.95 13.00 -17.28
CA LYS A 33 9.71 12.65 -18.49
C LYS A 33 8.97 13.00 -19.78
N GLY A 34 7.67 13.24 -19.73
CA GLY A 34 6.84 13.51 -20.91
C GLY A 34 6.54 12.26 -21.77
N GLU A 35 6.97 11.08 -21.33
CA GLU A 35 6.80 9.80 -22.03
C GLU A 35 6.17 8.75 -21.12
N ASP A 36 5.62 7.69 -21.71
CA ASP A 36 5.06 6.60 -20.92
C ASP A 36 6.19 5.76 -20.29
N LEU A 37 5.91 5.19 -19.11
CA LEU A 37 6.85 4.34 -18.40
C LEU A 37 7.25 3.13 -19.27
N PRO A 38 8.56 2.86 -19.47
CA PRO A 38 9.00 1.76 -20.32
C PRO A 38 8.47 0.39 -19.86
N LYS A 39 8.04 -0.41 -20.84
CA LYS A 39 7.55 -1.78 -20.65
C LYS A 39 8.61 -2.85 -20.97
N GLY A 40 9.80 -2.44 -21.39
CA GLY A 40 10.90 -3.32 -21.78
C GLY A 40 11.75 -3.75 -20.59
N GLU A 41 13.08 -3.68 -20.74
CA GLU A 41 14.04 -4.04 -19.70
C GLU A 41 13.74 -3.31 -18.38
N GLY A 42 13.86 -4.05 -17.27
CA GLY A 42 13.57 -3.55 -15.93
C GLY A 42 12.08 -3.50 -15.56
N ALA A 43 11.13 -3.81 -16.46
CA ALA A 43 9.71 -3.82 -16.11
C ALA A 43 9.38 -4.83 -15.00
N GLN A 44 9.95 -6.03 -15.08
CA GLN A 44 9.76 -7.09 -14.08
C GLN A 44 10.45 -6.76 -12.75
N ASP A 45 11.69 -6.25 -12.80
CA ASP A 45 12.42 -5.84 -11.59
C ASP A 45 11.69 -4.74 -10.82
N ARG A 46 11.06 -3.81 -11.56
CA ARG A 46 10.26 -2.75 -10.98
C ARG A 46 8.98 -3.29 -10.31
N GLN A 47 8.34 -4.30 -10.90
CA GLN A 47 7.21 -4.98 -10.26
C GLN A 47 7.64 -5.73 -8.99
N ILE A 48 8.82 -6.36 -8.99
CA ILE A 48 9.42 -6.97 -7.79
C ILE A 48 9.61 -5.92 -6.70
N LEU A 49 10.19 -4.77 -7.05
CA LEU A 49 10.41 -3.66 -6.12
C LEU A 49 9.10 -3.17 -5.51
N PHE A 50 8.06 -2.96 -6.33
CA PHE A 50 6.76 -2.49 -5.83
C PHE A 50 6.06 -3.50 -4.92
N ALA A 51 6.12 -4.79 -5.27
CA ALA A 51 5.62 -5.84 -4.41
C ALA A 51 6.37 -5.90 -3.07
N ALA A 52 7.70 -5.75 -3.07
CA ALA A 52 8.50 -5.74 -1.86
C ALA A 52 8.19 -4.54 -0.96
N ILE A 53 8.07 -3.34 -1.53
CA ILE A 53 7.69 -2.12 -0.79
C ILE A 53 6.31 -2.29 -0.18
N ALA A 54 5.32 -2.74 -0.96
CA ALA A 54 3.96 -2.93 -0.47
C ALA A 54 3.90 -3.94 0.68
N GLN A 55 4.61 -5.06 0.56
CA GLN A 55 4.69 -6.08 1.61
C GLN A 55 5.36 -5.53 2.88
N GLY A 56 6.49 -4.84 2.76
CA GLY A 56 7.18 -4.24 3.90
C GLY A 56 6.35 -3.18 4.61
N MET A 57 5.69 -2.30 3.85
CA MET A 57 4.80 -1.27 4.40
C MET A 57 3.64 -1.87 5.16
N LEU A 58 2.89 -2.78 4.54
CA LEU A 58 1.74 -3.39 5.22
C LEU A 58 2.17 -4.23 6.41
N LYS A 59 3.34 -4.87 6.36
CA LYS A 59 3.85 -5.64 7.51
C LYS A 59 4.20 -4.72 8.68
N PHE A 60 4.92 -3.64 8.40
CA PHE A 60 5.25 -2.64 9.40
C PHE A 60 3.99 -2.06 10.06
N LEU A 61 2.99 -1.69 9.27
CA LEU A 61 1.74 -1.12 9.78
C LEU A 61 0.92 -2.13 10.59
N GLU A 62 0.92 -3.41 10.19
CA GLU A 62 0.30 -4.49 10.97
C GLU A 62 0.99 -4.66 12.32
N ASP A 63 2.32 -4.70 12.35
CA ASP A 63 3.11 -4.88 13.57
C ASP A 63 2.99 -3.69 14.53
N HIS A 64 2.74 -2.49 14.00
CA HIS A 64 2.61 -1.24 14.76
C HIS A 64 1.16 -0.74 14.82
N ARG A 65 0.16 -1.64 14.68
CA ARG A 65 -1.26 -1.25 14.61
C ARG A 65 -1.73 -0.45 15.83
N VAL A 66 -1.13 -0.68 17.00
CA VAL A 66 -1.42 0.06 18.24
C VAL A 66 -0.98 1.52 18.21
N ASP A 67 -0.02 1.86 17.35
CA ASP A 67 0.52 3.21 17.19
C ASP A 67 -0.23 4.02 16.12
N LEU A 68 -1.12 3.36 15.36
CA LEU A 68 -1.97 3.99 14.34
C LEU A 68 -3.16 4.69 15.01
N VAL A 69 -2.89 5.88 15.56
CA VAL A 69 -3.91 6.79 16.08
C VAL A 69 -4.64 7.44 14.91
N THR A 70 -5.97 7.29 14.84
CA THR A 70 -6.77 8.13 13.94
C THR A 70 -7.47 9.25 14.69
N THR A 71 -7.47 10.42 14.05
CA THR A 71 -8.25 11.59 14.45
C THR A 71 -9.57 11.60 13.68
N ASP A 72 -10.69 11.83 14.38
CA ASP A 72 -11.94 12.17 13.70
C ASP A 72 -11.82 13.54 13.01
N ASP A 73 -12.37 13.64 11.79
CA ASP A 73 -12.72 14.93 11.18
C ASP A 73 -14.09 15.35 11.74
N SER A 74 -14.13 15.68 13.05
CA SER A 74 -15.37 16.11 13.71
C SER A 74 -15.68 17.55 13.29
N GLY A 75 -16.40 17.70 12.20
CA GLY A 75 -17.12 18.94 11.90
C GLY A 75 -18.11 19.25 13.02
N ASP A 76 -17.72 20.20 13.87
CA ASP A 76 -18.55 20.91 14.84
C ASP A 76 -18.90 20.22 16.18
N SER A 77 -18.59 20.97 17.25
CA SER A 77 -19.14 20.95 18.61
C SER A 77 -18.94 19.73 19.54
N GLY A 78 -18.01 19.90 20.49
CA GLY A 78 -18.23 19.44 21.87
C GLY A 78 -17.28 18.39 22.44
N LEU A 79 -16.20 18.86 23.07
CA LEU A 79 -15.61 18.35 24.31
C LEU A 79 -15.56 16.81 24.56
N THR A 80 -14.99 16.02 23.65
CA THR A 80 -14.20 14.81 23.97
C THR A 80 -13.42 14.34 22.76
N THR A 81 -12.09 14.34 22.83
CA THR A 81 -11.24 13.72 21.80
C THR A 81 -11.39 12.21 21.89
N HIS A 82 -12.25 11.64 21.05
CA HIS A 82 -12.36 10.18 20.89
C HIS A 82 -11.38 9.74 19.80
N HIS A 83 -10.45 8.87 20.15
CA HIS A 83 -9.53 8.26 19.19
C HIS A 83 -10.12 6.95 18.68
N HIS A 84 -10.20 6.79 17.37
CA HIS A 84 -10.47 5.48 16.76
C HIS A 84 -9.13 4.79 16.46
N ALA A 85 -9.08 3.48 16.67
CA ALA A 85 -7.98 2.65 16.19
C ALA A 85 -8.41 2.00 14.87
N MET A 86 -7.59 2.11 13.82
CA MET A 86 -7.86 1.37 12.58
C MET A 86 -7.65 -0.12 12.83
N ALA A 87 -8.71 -0.90 12.64
CA ALA A 87 -8.62 -2.35 12.57
C ALA A 87 -8.61 -2.78 11.10
N PHE A 88 -7.44 -3.21 10.60
CA PHE A 88 -7.32 -3.92 9.34
C PHE A 88 -6.57 -5.23 9.54
N THR A 89 -6.78 -6.15 8.61
CA THR A 89 -6.05 -7.41 8.47
C THR A 89 -5.38 -7.39 7.11
N VAL A 90 -4.13 -7.84 7.03
CA VAL A 90 -3.40 -7.93 5.77
C VAL A 90 -3.51 -9.36 5.25
N GLY A 91 -4.12 -9.52 4.08
CA GLY A 91 -4.57 -10.83 3.62
C GLY A 91 -3.43 -11.76 3.19
N THR A 92 -2.42 -11.23 2.48
CA THR A 92 -1.32 -12.06 1.97
C THR A 92 0.00 -11.31 1.87
N TYR A 93 0.99 -11.77 2.64
CA TYR A 93 2.42 -11.53 2.40
C TYR A 93 3.01 -12.71 1.64
N ARG A 94 4.16 -12.56 0.99
CA ARG A 94 4.94 -13.72 0.55
C ARG A 94 5.57 -14.36 1.79
N ASP A 95 5.42 -15.68 1.95
CA ASP A 95 6.14 -16.40 3.00
C ASP A 95 7.66 -16.25 2.80
N PRO A 96 8.46 -16.18 3.89
CA PRO A 96 9.90 -16.20 3.77
C PRO A 96 10.34 -17.39 2.94
N LEU A 97 11.19 -17.14 1.93
CA LEU A 97 11.85 -18.23 1.22
C LEU A 97 12.82 -18.93 2.19
N PRO A 98 13.02 -20.26 2.06
CA PRO A 98 13.97 -21.00 2.87
C PRO A 98 15.41 -20.51 2.71
#